data_AF-D5X5U2-F1
#
_entry.id   AF-D5X5U2-F1
#
_cell.length_a   1.000
_cell.length_b   1.000
_cell.length_c   1.000
_cell.angle_alpha   90.00
_cell.angle_beta   90.00
_cell.angle_gamma   90.00
#
_symmetry.space_group_name_H-M   'P 1'
#
loop_
_entity.id
_entity.type
_entity.pdbx_description
1 polymer ?
#
loop_
_entity_poly.entity_id
_entity_poly.type
_entity_poly.pdbx_seq_one_letter_code
_entity_poly.pdbx_strand_id
1 'polypeptide(L)'
;MSQPLIPAALNTPKRRLAALILPAAAALGLGGCVVAPVPPQYGYGAPAYDVVNVPPPAPQYEAVGVAPYPGAVWITGYWGWANGRYVWNRGYWHAPRPGYRWVPHRWVQQGGGWHGQGGRWERR
;
A
#
# COMPACT_ATOMS: atom_id res chain seq x y z
N MET A 1 -57.17 62.75 -12.86
CA MET A 1 -56.18 63.39 -13.74
C MET A 1 -55.12 64.01 -12.87
N SER A 2 -53.92 63.45 -12.96
CA SER A 2 -52.84 63.63 -12.00
C SER A 2 -52.00 64.88 -12.30
N GLN A 3 -51.69 65.58 -11.24
CA GLN A 3 -50.56 66.50 -11.07
C GLN A 3 -49.97 66.15 -9.68
N PRO A 4 -48.74 66.54 -9.30
CA PRO A 4 -47.60 67.00 -10.11
C PRO A 4 -46.23 66.56 -9.49
N LEU A 5 -45.18 67.27 -9.90
CA LEU A 5 -43.96 67.62 -9.14
C LEU A 5 -42.80 66.61 -9.02
N ILE A 6 -41.68 67.06 -9.59
CA ILE A 6 -40.31 66.63 -9.33
C ILE A 6 -39.95 66.94 -7.86
N PRO A 7 -39.29 66.01 -7.13
CA PRO A 7 -38.49 66.37 -5.97
C PRO A 7 -36.98 66.21 -6.23
N ALA A 8 -36.29 67.31 -5.93
CA ALA A 8 -35.01 67.44 -5.22
C ALA A 8 -34.01 66.26 -5.22
N ALA A 9 -32.77 66.59 -5.63
CA ALA A 9 -31.57 65.84 -5.29
C ALA A 9 -31.39 65.75 -3.76
N LEU A 10 -31.26 64.53 -3.24
CA LEU A 10 -30.84 64.26 -1.86
C LEU A 10 -29.48 63.54 -1.88
N ASN A 11 -28.49 64.17 -1.26
CA ASN A 11 -27.14 63.67 -1.03
C ASN A 11 -27.13 62.71 0.19
N THR A 12 -26.60 61.49 0.08
CA THR A 12 -26.20 60.68 1.26
C THR A 12 -25.27 59.51 0.87
N PRO A 13 -24.52 58.90 1.80
CA PRO A 13 -23.07 59.03 1.93
C PRO A 13 -22.31 57.75 1.54
N LYS A 14 -20.99 57.89 1.29
CA LYS A 14 -20.03 56.77 1.17
C LYS A 14 -20.11 55.87 2.40
N ARG A 15 -20.84 54.77 2.34
CA ARG A 15 -20.87 53.74 3.37
C ARG A 15 -20.42 52.41 2.77
N ARG A 16 -19.26 52.00 3.27
CA ARG A 16 -18.47 50.82 2.91
C ARG A 16 -19.30 49.54 3.12
N LEU A 17 -19.96 49.07 2.07
CA LEU A 17 -20.62 47.77 2.07
C LEU A 17 -20.34 47.09 0.71
N ALA A 18 -19.07 47.02 0.33
CA ALA A 18 -18.64 46.11 -0.72
C ALA A 18 -18.65 44.70 -0.15
N ALA A 19 -19.84 44.09 -0.26
CA ALA A 19 -20.06 42.70 -0.59
C ALA A 19 -18.98 41.72 -0.13
N LEU A 20 -19.16 41.36 1.12
CA LEU A 20 -18.92 40.06 1.77
C LEU A 20 -19.26 38.86 0.86
N ILE A 21 -18.51 38.60 -0.22
CA ILE A 21 -18.63 37.37 -1.04
C ILE A 21 -17.24 36.98 -1.55
N LEU A 22 -16.44 36.35 -0.71
CA LEU A 22 -15.35 35.47 -1.15
C LEU A 22 -14.75 34.58 -0.02
N PRO A 23 -15.47 34.07 1.00
CA PRO A 23 -14.92 32.98 1.79
C PRO A 23 -15.31 31.64 1.13
N ALA A 24 -14.33 30.75 0.91
CA ALA A 24 -14.47 29.27 0.76
C ALA A 24 -13.74 28.63 -0.44
N ALA A 25 -12.66 29.21 -0.97
CA ALA A 25 -11.83 28.53 -1.98
C ALA A 25 -10.38 28.29 -1.55
N ALA A 26 -10.08 28.29 -0.24
CA ALA A 26 -8.71 28.19 0.28
C ALA A 26 -8.51 27.05 1.30
N ALA A 27 -9.28 25.95 1.19
CA ALA A 27 -9.22 24.84 2.16
C ALA A 27 -9.05 23.44 1.52
N LEU A 28 -8.53 23.35 0.29
CA LEU A 28 -8.28 22.07 -0.40
C LEU A 28 -6.80 21.75 -0.64
N GLY A 29 -5.90 22.55 -0.05
CA GLY A 29 -4.45 22.48 -0.32
C GLY A 29 -3.62 21.60 0.62
N LEU A 30 -4.24 20.75 1.46
CA LEU A 30 -3.50 19.77 2.27
C LEU A 30 -3.45 18.44 1.52
N GLY A 31 -2.76 18.43 0.37
CA GLY A 31 -2.42 17.21 -0.35
C GLY A 31 -1.53 16.34 0.54
N GLY A 32 -2.11 15.26 1.09
CA GLY A 32 -1.36 14.30 1.88
C GLY A 32 -0.32 13.60 1.02
N CYS A 33 0.93 13.60 1.47
CA CYS A 33 1.93 12.70 0.93
C CYS A 33 1.50 11.26 1.22
N VAL A 34 0.99 10.55 0.21
CA VAL A 34 0.86 9.10 0.29
C VAL A 34 2.26 8.53 0.20
N VAL A 35 2.81 8.14 1.36
CA VAL A 35 3.95 7.22 1.41
C VAL A 35 3.38 5.84 1.14
N ALA A 36 3.34 5.45 -0.14
CA ALA A 36 3.11 4.06 -0.48
C ALA A 36 4.37 3.27 -0.07
N PRO A 37 4.28 2.26 0.81
CA PRO A 37 5.42 1.40 1.06
C PRO A 37 5.80 0.74 -0.28
N VAL A 38 7.01 1.01 -0.78
CA VAL A 38 7.58 0.22 -1.87
C VAL A 38 7.57 -1.23 -1.38
N PRO A 39 6.82 -2.14 -2.03
CA PRO A 39 6.93 -3.54 -1.69
C PRO A 39 8.41 -3.88 -1.91
N PRO A 40 9.10 -4.40 -0.89
CA PRO A 40 10.50 -4.75 -1.05
C PRO A 40 10.61 -5.68 -2.26
N GLN A 41 11.41 -5.26 -3.22
CA GLN A 41 11.72 -5.98 -4.44
C GLN A 41 12.58 -7.20 -4.10
N TYR A 42 11.95 -8.18 -3.46
CA TYR A 42 12.54 -9.49 -3.20
C TYR A 42 12.40 -10.30 -4.48
N GLY A 43 13.48 -10.33 -5.25
CA GLY A 43 13.59 -11.03 -6.51
C GLY A 43 13.14 -12.49 -6.40
N TYR A 44 12.65 -13.01 -7.52
CA TYR A 44 12.27 -14.39 -7.72
C TYR A 44 13.38 -15.36 -7.28
N GLY A 45 13.28 -15.89 -6.07
CA GLY A 45 14.28 -16.74 -5.46
C GLY A 45 14.78 -16.15 -4.16
N ALA A 46 14.05 -16.37 -3.07
CA ALA A 46 14.62 -16.20 -1.74
C ALA A 46 15.87 -17.08 -1.64
N PRO A 47 17.01 -16.57 -1.15
CA PRO A 47 18.23 -17.36 -1.07
C PRO A 47 18.00 -18.58 -0.18
N ALA A 48 18.46 -19.75 -0.64
CA ALA A 48 18.62 -20.90 0.24
C ALA A 48 19.67 -20.54 1.31
N TYR A 49 19.37 -20.77 2.58
CA TYR A 49 20.32 -20.59 3.67
C TYR A 49 20.87 -21.95 4.07
N ASP A 50 22.18 -22.01 4.29
CA ASP A 50 22.90 -23.27 4.30
C ASP A 50 22.73 -24.07 5.59
N VAL A 51 22.65 -23.47 6.78
CA VAL A 51 22.22 -24.14 8.03
C VAL A 51 21.87 -23.08 9.07
N VAL A 52 20.70 -23.16 9.70
CA VAL A 52 20.36 -22.38 10.90
C VAL A 52 20.09 -23.32 12.07
N ASN A 53 20.81 -23.13 13.17
CA ASN A 53 20.70 -23.98 14.37
C ASN A 53 19.53 -23.60 15.29
N VAL A 54 18.90 -22.45 15.03
CA VAL A 54 17.70 -21.98 15.73
C VAL A 54 16.47 -22.42 14.94
N PRO A 55 15.42 -22.97 15.55
CA PRO A 55 14.21 -23.30 14.83
C PRO A 55 13.49 -22.04 14.30
N PRO A 56 12.92 -22.08 13.09
CA PRO A 56 12.08 -21.00 12.60
C PRO A 56 10.87 -20.83 13.52
N PRO A 57 10.43 -19.57 13.75
CA PRO A 57 9.15 -19.35 14.39
C PRO A 57 8.02 -19.99 13.57
N ALA A 58 6.89 -20.24 14.21
CA ALA A 58 5.71 -20.76 13.52
C ALA A 58 5.38 -19.88 12.29
N PRO A 59 4.93 -20.47 11.17
CA PRO A 59 4.46 -19.69 10.03
C PRO A 59 3.40 -18.69 10.50
N GLN A 60 3.56 -17.41 10.16
CA GLN A 60 2.51 -16.44 10.46
C GLN A 60 1.41 -16.62 9.42
N TYR A 61 0.16 -16.70 9.91
CA TYR A 61 -1.01 -16.63 9.05
C TYR A 61 -1.28 -15.17 8.71
N GLU A 62 -1.35 -14.88 7.41
CA GLU A 62 -1.73 -13.57 6.91
C GLU A 62 -3.15 -13.61 6.38
N ALA A 63 -3.93 -12.59 6.72
CA ALA A 63 -5.22 -12.36 6.10
C ALA A 63 -4.99 -12.00 4.62
N VAL A 64 -5.31 -12.94 3.73
CA VAL A 64 -5.21 -12.74 2.28
C VAL A 64 -6.37 -11.83 1.85
N GLY A 65 -6.04 -10.67 1.28
CA GLY A 65 -7.03 -9.73 0.77
C GLY A 65 -7.73 -10.24 -0.51
N VAL A 66 -8.54 -9.38 -1.13
CA VAL A 66 -9.12 -9.68 -2.44
C VAL A 66 -8.03 -9.69 -3.51
N ALA A 67 -8.08 -10.67 -4.42
CA ALA A 67 -7.17 -10.72 -5.56
C ALA A 67 -7.36 -9.48 -6.44
N PRO A 68 -6.28 -8.78 -6.82
CA PRO A 68 -6.38 -7.54 -7.59
C PRO A 68 -6.86 -7.75 -9.03
N TYR A 69 -6.72 -8.96 -9.59
CA TYR A 69 -7.17 -9.34 -10.92
C TYR A 69 -7.31 -10.87 -11.06
N PRO A 70 -8.08 -11.37 -12.05
CA PRO A 70 -8.21 -12.80 -12.32
C PRO A 70 -6.85 -13.46 -12.57
N GLY A 71 -6.61 -14.59 -11.91
CA GLY A 71 -5.37 -15.36 -12.05
C GLY A 71 -4.19 -14.84 -11.22
N ALA A 72 -4.34 -13.76 -10.45
CA ALA A 72 -3.32 -13.36 -9.48
C ALA A 72 -2.98 -14.53 -8.54
N VAL A 73 -1.69 -14.73 -8.28
CA VAL A 73 -1.18 -15.81 -7.42
C VAL A 73 -0.75 -15.21 -6.10
N TRP A 74 -1.28 -15.73 -5.01
CA TRP A 74 -0.83 -15.33 -3.67
C TRP A 74 0.52 -15.98 -3.37
N ILE A 75 1.53 -15.16 -3.18
CA ILE A 75 2.84 -15.56 -2.68
C ILE A 75 2.78 -15.45 -1.16
N THR A 76 2.68 -16.59 -0.48
CA THR A 76 2.60 -16.64 0.99
C THR A 76 3.82 -16.00 1.64
N GLY A 77 3.61 -15.25 2.72
CA GLY A 77 4.69 -14.72 3.54
C GLY A 77 5.59 -15.82 4.11
N TYR A 78 6.83 -15.46 4.41
CA TYR A 78 7.83 -16.42 4.84
C TYR A 78 8.89 -15.81 5.75
N TRP A 79 9.42 -16.65 6.64
CA TRP A 79 10.60 -16.33 7.44
C TRP A 79 11.86 -16.38 6.57
N GLY A 80 12.47 -15.23 6.32
CA GLY A 80 13.81 -15.12 5.75
C GLY A 80 14.86 -15.10 6.85
N TRP A 81 16.10 -15.38 6.49
CA TRP A 81 17.25 -15.24 7.37
C TRP A 81 18.08 -14.04 6.95
N ALA A 82 18.19 -13.03 7.81
CA ALA A 82 18.98 -11.84 7.55
C ALA A 82 19.60 -11.32 8.85
N ASN A 83 20.85 -10.87 8.80
CA ASN A 83 21.57 -10.31 9.95
C ASN A 83 21.52 -11.22 11.20
N GLY A 84 21.70 -12.53 11.01
CA GLY A 84 21.72 -13.52 12.09
C GLY A 84 20.38 -13.76 12.79
N ARG A 85 19.26 -13.34 12.19
CA ARG A 85 17.92 -13.54 12.76
C ARG A 85 16.87 -13.85 11.70
N TYR A 86 15.74 -14.37 12.19
CA TYR A 86 14.52 -14.50 11.41
C TYR A 86 13.87 -13.14 11.15
N VAL A 87 13.53 -12.89 9.90
CA VAL A 87 12.79 -11.69 9.46
C VAL A 87 11.54 -12.15 8.70
N TRP A 88 10.37 -11.66 9.11
CA TRP A 88 9.11 -11.97 8.43
C TRP A 88 9.03 -11.17 7.13
N ASN A 89 8.93 -11.86 6.01
CA ASN A 89 8.61 -11.28 4.72
C ASN A 89 7.13 -11.48 4.49
N ARG A 90 6.38 -10.37 4.39
CA ARG A 90 4.94 -10.43 4.17
C ARG A 90 4.62 -11.00 2.79
N GLY A 91 3.53 -11.74 2.72
CA GLY A 91 2.99 -12.24 1.47
C GLY A 91 2.47 -11.12 0.58
N TYR A 92 2.38 -11.41 -0.71
CA TYR A 92 1.94 -10.45 -1.71
C TYR A 92 1.27 -11.13 -2.91
N TRP A 93 0.44 -10.36 -3.62
CA TRP A 93 -0.12 -10.78 -4.89
C TRP A 93 0.91 -10.64 -6.00
N HIS A 94 1.07 -11.69 -6.79
CA HIS A 94 1.99 -11.72 -7.91
C HIS A 94 1.28 -12.13 -9.20
N ALA A 95 1.76 -11.63 -10.34
CA ALA A 95 1.23 -12.02 -11.64
C ALA A 95 1.38 -13.53 -11.87
N PRO A 96 0.39 -14.21 -12.48
CA PRO A 96 0.54 -15.62 -12.81
C PRO A 96 1.66 -15.82 -13.82
N ARG A 97 2.33 -16.96 -13.70
CA ARG A 97 3.29 -17.43 -14.70
C ARG A 97 2.68 -18.63 -15.45
N PRO A 98 2.26 -18.48 -16.73
CA PRO A 98 1.62 -19.55 -17.49
C PRO A 98 2.49 -20.80 -17.55
N GLY A 99 1.92 -21.96 -17.23
CA GLY A 99 2.64 -23.24 -17.20
C GLY A 99 3.50 -23.46 -15.95
N TYR A 100 3.41 -22.59 -14.93
CA TYR A 100 4.12 -22.76 -13.66
C TYR A 100 3.15 -22.80 -12.48
N ARG A 101 3.64 -23.32 -11.36
CA ARG A 101 3.03 -23.24 -10.03
C ARG A 101 4.02 -22.62 -9.06
N TRP A 102 3.51 -21.82 -8.14
CA TRP A 102 4.31 -21.31 -7.04
C TRP A 102 4.51 -22.41 -6.00
N VAL A 103 5.75 -22.65 -5.62
CA VAL A 103 6.13 -23.49 -4.48
C VAL A 103 6.57 -22.54 -3.37
N PRO A 104 5.86 -22.50 -2.23
CA PRO A 104 6.17 -21.55 -1.16
C PRO A 104 7.52 -21.85 -0.51
N HIS A 105 8.08 -20.80 0.10
CA HIS A 105 9.27 -20.94 0.93
C HIS A 105 8.98 -21.87 2.10
N ARG A 106 9.91 -22.76 2.43
CA ARG A 106 9.80 -23.64 3.60
C ARG A 106 11.14 -23.84 4.28
N TRP A 107 11.07 -24.01 5.59
CA TRP A 107 12.18 -24.45 6.42
C TRP A 107 12.07 -25.95 6.57
N VAL A 108 13.15 -26.68 6.24
CA VAL A 108 13.20 -28.14 6.36
C VAL A 108 14.30 -28.52 7.33
N GLN A 109 14.02 -29.41 8.27
CA GLN A 109 15.04 -29.90 9.19
C GLN A 109 15.90 -30.96 8.47
N GLN A 110 17.22 -30.72 8.38
CA GLN A 110 18.20 -31.65 7.80
C GLN A 110 19.50 -31.57 8.59
N GLY A 111 20.15 -32.72 8.84
CA GLY A 111 21.49 -32.77 9.42
C GLY A 111 21.65 -32.13 10.80
N GLY A 112 20.59 -32.05 11.62
CA GLY A 112 20.62 -31.41 12.94
C GLY A 112 20.42 -29.89 12.92
N GLY A 113 20.20 -29.30 11.74
CA GLY A 113 19.86 -27.89 11.58
C GLY A 113 18.63 -27.68 10.71
N TRP A 114 18.30 -26.41 10.47
CA TRP A 114 17.22 -26.01 9.59
C TRP A 114 17.76 -25.42 8.29
N HIS A 115 17.18 -25.83 7.16
CA HIS A 115 17.61 -25.49 5.81
C HIS A 115 16.53 -24.82 4.98
N GLY A 116 16.99 -23.86 4.18
CA GLY A 116 16.17 -22.92 3.43
C GLY A 116 15.84 -23.36 2.07
N GLN A 117 14.58 -23.71 1.87
CA GLN A 117 14.06 -23.86 0.54
C GLN A 117 13.33 -22.58 0.18
N GLY A 118 14.04 -21.74 -0.57
CA GLY A 118 13.48 -20.54 -1.18
C GLY A 118 12.22 -20.85 -1.95
N GLY A 119 11.27 -19.89 -1.93
CA GLY A 119 10.11 -19.95 -2.79
C GLY A 119 10.52 -19.92 -4.26
N ARG A 120 9.90 -20.77 -5.09
CA ARG A 120 10.27 -20.91 -6.50
C ARG A 120 9.06 -21.19 -7.39
N TRP A 121 9.21 -20.84 -8.66
CA TRP A 121 8.28 -21.28 -9.69
C TRP A 121 8.72 -22.63 -10.25
N GLU A 122 7.82 -23.58 -10.22
CA GLU A 122 8.03 -24.91 -10.78
C GLU A 122 7.14 -25.08 -12.01
N ARG A 123 7.68 -25.64 -13.09
CA ARG A 123 6.89 -25.91 -14.29
C ARG A 123 5.88 -27.03 -13.98
N ARG A 124 4.65 -26.87 -14.45
CA ARG A 124 3.60 -27.88 -14.33
C ARG A 124 3.86 -29.06 -15.25
#